data_AF-A0A7J9EA22-F1
#
_entry.id   AF-A0A7J9EA22-F1
#
_cell.length_a   1.000
_cell.length_b   1.000
_cell.length_c   1.000
_cell.angle_alpha   90.00
_cell.angle_beta   90.00
_cell.angle_gamma   90.00
#
_symmetry.space_group_name_H-M   'P 1'
#
loop_
_entity.id
_entity.type
_entity.pdbx_description
1 polymer ?
#
loop_
_entity_poly.entity_id
_entity_poly.type
_entity_poly.pdbx_seq_one_letter_code
_entity_poly.pdbx_strand_id
1 'polypeptide(L)'
;MDDRCSLCGVEVENMDHVLQSCIVAPVIWKRLDWNAKWIVESSRFVGSCSTLEAKLWGVVEGLRLAWWSGQRRVILELDNMDIVSMLTSSA
;
A
#
# COMPACT_ATOMS: atom_id res chain seq x y z
N MET A 1 5.37 -4.17 35.86
CA MET A 1 4.67 -3.83 34.61
C MET A 1 4.36 -5.16 33.96
N ASP A 2 3.11 -5.37 33.58
CA ASP A 2 2.72 -6.61 32.90
C ASP A 2 3.04 -6.42 31.43
N ASP A 3 4.14 -7.00 30.98
CA ASP A 3 4.60 -6.83 29.60
C ASP A 3 3.84 -7.75 28.64
N ARG A 4 2.81 -8.45 29.11
CA ARG A 4 1.96 -9.32 28.29
C ARG A 4 1.07 -8.49 27.37
N CYS A 5 0.87 -9.01 26.17
CA CYS A 5 0.07 -8.39 25.14
C CYS A 5 -1.35 -8.12 25.62
N SER A 6 -1.76 -6.86 25.48
CA SER A 6 -3.10 -6.39 25.81
C SER A 6 -4.23 -7.05 24.98
N LEU A 7 -3.87 -7.68 23.85
CA LEU A 7 -4.82 -8.30 22.92
C LEU A 7 -5.01 -9.81 23.16
N CYS A 8 -3.92 -10.55 23.37
CA CYS A 8 -3.99 -12.00 23.57
C CYS A 8 -3.69 -12.46 25.01
N GLY A 9 -2.97 -11.66 25.80
CA GLY A 9 -2.62 -11.94 27.20
C GLY A 9 -1.56 -13.01 27.43
N VAL A 10 -0.94 -13.55 26.37
CA VAL A 10 -0.06 -14.74 26.47
C VAL A 10 1.42 -14.43 26.25
N GLU A 11 1.76 -13.59 25.27
CA GLU A 11 3.17 -13.28 24.94
C GLU A 11 3.52 -11.83 25.26
N VAL A 12 4.81 -11.50 25.23
CA VAL A 12 5.29 -10.13 25.46
C VAL A 12 4.83 -9.20 24.33
N GLU A 13 4.30 -8.04 24.70
CA GLU A 13 3.85 -7.02 23.75
C GLU A 13 5.05 -6.35 23.06
N ASN A 14 5.33 -6.77 21.84
CA ASN A 14 6.28 -6.11 20.94
C ASN A 14 5.65 -5.93 19.55
N MET A 15 6.28 -5.16 18.68
CA MET A 15 5.71 -4.85 17.35
C MET A 15 5.51 -6.12 16.50
N ASP A 16 6.45 -7.06 16.55
CA ASP A 16 6.34 -8.34 15.83
C ASP A 16 5.13 -9.15 16.30
N HIS A 17 4.95 -9.26 17.61
CA HIS A 17 3.81 -9.91 18.22
C HIS A 17 2.51 -9.21 17.82
N VAL A 18 2.37 -7.91 18.08
CA VAL A 18 1.12 -7.18 17.79
C VAL A 18 0.73 -7.26 16.31
N LEU A 19 1.71 -7.21 15.40
CA LEU A 19 1.46 -7.17 13.96
C LEU A 19 1.35 -8.55 13.33
N GLN A 20 2.21 -9.51 13.69
CA GLN A 20 2.36 -10.76 12.94
C GLN A 20 2.13 -12.01 13.80
N SER A 21 2.71 -12.07 15.00
CA SER A 21 2.76 -13.30 15.79
C SER A 21 1.60 -13.46 16.79
N CYS A 22 0.82 -12.40 17.03
CA CYS A 22 -0.34 -12.43 17.92
C CYS A 22 -1.51 -13.18 17.28
N ILE A 23 -2.11 -14.11 18.03
CA ILE A 23 -3.28 -14.89 17.58
C ILE A 23 -4.49 -14.02 17.17
N VAL A 24 -4.55 -12.79 17.68
CA VAL A 24 -5.59 -11.81 17.34
C VAL A 24 -5.24 -11.02 16.07
N ALA A 25 -3.97 -10.94 15.69
CA ALA A 25 -3.52 -10.16 14.53
C ALA A 25 -4.21 -10.58 13.21
N PRO A 26 -4.35 -11.88 12.86
CA PRO A 26 -5.10 -12.28 11.67
C PRO A 26 -6.58 -11.85 11.71
N VAL A 27 -7.21 -11.81 12.89
CA VAL A 27 -8.60 -11.36 13.06
C VAL A 27 -8.71 -9.85 12.84
N ILE A 28 -7.73 -9.08 13.33
CA ILE A 28 -7.64 -7.63 13.10
C ILE A 28 -7.40 -7.35 11.62
N TRP A 29 -6.46 -8.06 10.99
CA TRP A 29 -6.14 -7.90 9.57
C TRP A 29 -7.34 -8.26 8.69
N LYS A 30 -8.08 -9.32 9.05
CA LYS A 30 -9.34 -9.68 8.39
C LYS A 30 -10.45 -8.65 8.60
N ARG A 31 -10.41 -7.85 9.68
CA ARG A 31 -11.33 -6.73 9.91
C ARG A 31 -10.90 -5.45 9.20
N LEU A 32 -9.61 -5.28 8.91
CA LEU A 32 -9.08 -4.23 8.04
C LEU A 32 -9.33 -4.52 6.54
N ASP A 33 -9.82 -5.72 6.21
CA ASP A 33 -10.29 -6.05 4.87
C ASP A 33 -11.66 -5.40 4.60
N TRP A 34 -11.66 -4.11 4.28
CA TRP A 34 -12.89 -3.35 3.97
C TRP A 34 -13.23 -3.30 2.46
N ASN A 35 -12.94 -4.35 1.71
CA ASN A 35 -13.05 -4.41 0.23
C ASN A 35 -11.88 -3.74 -0.52
N ALA A 36 -10.64 -3.85 -0.03
CA ALA A 36 -9.44 -3.56 -0.82
C ALA A 36 -9.21 -4.66 -1.87
N LYS A 37 -10.26 -4.97 -2.65
CA LYS A 37 -10.18 -5.95 -3.73
C LYS A 37 -9.27 -5.37 -4.79
N TRP A 38 -8.08 -5.95 -4.88
CA TRP A 38 -7.14 -5.64 -5.92
C TRP A 38 -7.78 -5.96 -7.28
N ILE A 39 -7.99 -4.93 -8.10
CA ILE A 39 -8.77 -5.04 -9.34
C ILE A 39 -7.86 -5.41 -10.51
N VAL A 40 -6.67 -4.83 -10.57
CA VAL A 40 -5.72 -5.00 -11.68
C VAL A 40 -4.27 -4.85 -11.20
N GLU A 41 -3.39 -5.77 -11.63
CA GLU A 41 -1.94 -5.57 -11.69
C GLU A 41 -1.54 -5.04 -13.06
N SER A 42 -0.58 -4.12 -13.07
CA SER A 42 0.24 -3.87 -14.26
C SER A 42 1.70 -4.02 -13.94
N SER A 43 2.43 -4.70 -14.80
CA SER A 43 3.88 -4.75 -14.79
C SER A 43 4.40 -4.41 -16.18
N ARG A 44 5.34 -3.48 -16.26
CA ARG A 44 5.95 -3.05 -17.53
C ARG A 44 7.46 -3.17 -17.46
N PHE A 45 8.06 -3.79 -18.47
CA PHE A 45 9.50 -3.74 -18.66
C PHE A 45 9.88 -2.37 -19.25
N VAL A 46 10.64 -1.58 -18.48
CA VAL A 46 11.04 -0.21 -18.86
C VAL A 46 12.49 -0.16 -19.39
N GLY A 47 13.22 -1.29 -19.36
CA GLY A 47 14.62 -1.34 -19.78
C GLY A 47 15.55 -0.67 -18.76
N SER A 48 16.59 0.01 -19.23
CA SER A 48 17.50 0.77 -18.37
C SER A 48 16.90 2.15 -18.08
N CYS A 49 16.45 2.36 -16.84
CA CYS A 49 15.89 3.64 -16.39
C CYS A 49 16.24 3.88 -14.92
N SER A 50 16.10 5.13 -14.48
CA SER A 50 16.22 5.49 -13.06
C SER A 50 15.02 5.01 -12.24
N THR A 51 15.21 4.86 -10.93
CA THR A 51 14.12 4.48 -10.00
C THR A 51 12.94 5.46 -10.09
N LEU A 52 13.21 6.76 -10.27
CA LEU A 52 12.19 7.78 -10.41
C LEU A 52 11.36 7.58 -11.68
N GLU A 53 12.02 7.34 -12.82
CA GLU A 53 11.35 7.07 -14.09
C GLU A 53 10.52 5.78 -14.04
N ALA A 54 11.06 4.69 -13.46
CA ALA A 54 10.33 3.43 -13.31
C ALA A 54 9.03 3.63 -12.52
N LYS A 55 9.08 4.39 -11.42
CA LYS A 55 7.90 4.69 -10.60
C LYS A 55 6.91 5.60 -11.33
N LEU A 56 7.36 6.62 -12.04
CA LEU A 56 6.50 7.48 -12.86
C LEU A 56 5.78 6.68 -13.96
N TRP A 57 6.47 5.74 -14.61
CA TRP A 57 5.83 4.83 -15.56
C TRP A 57 4.75 3.97 -14.90
N GLY A 58 4.99 3.50 -13.67
CA GLY A 58 3.98 2.81 -12.87
C GLY A 58 2.73 3.65 -12.64
N VAL A 59 2.90 4.94 -12.30
CA VAL A 59 1.78 5.89 -12.15
C VAL A 59 1.00 6.06 -13.45
N VAL A 60 1.69 6.29 -14.57
CA VAL A 60 1.06 6.49 -15.88
C VAL A 60 0.24 5.25 -16.27
N GLU A 61 0.79 4.06 -16.07
CA GLU A 61 0.10 2.80 -16.39
C GLU A 61 -1.12 2.59 -15.49
N GLY A 62 -0.99 2.82 -14.17
CA GLY A 62 -2.09 2.72 -13.22
C GLY A 62 -3.24 3.70 -13.54
N LEU A 63 -2.91 4.94 -13.90
CA LEU A 63 -3.92 5.94 -14.30
C LEU A 63 -4.61 5.57 -15.63
N ARG A 64 -3.88 5.03 -16.61
CA ARG A 64 -4.46 4.54 -17.87
C ARG A 64 -5.42 3.39 -17.63
N LEU A 65 -5.04 2.43 -16.79
CA LEU A 65 -5.89 1.31 -16.41
C LEU A 65 -7.16 1.79 -15.71
N ALA A 66 -7.04 2.72 -14.77
CA ALA A 66 -8.19 3.30 -14.09
C ALA A 66 -9.13 4.01 -15.09
N TRP A 67 -8.56 4.78 -16.03
CA TRP A 67 -9.32 5.46 -17.07
C TRP A 67 -10.10 4.50 -17.97
N TRP A 68 -9.44 3.45 -18.48
CA TRP A 68 -10.06 2.41 -19.32
C TRP A 68 -11.09 1.58 -18.55
N SER A 69 -10.89 1.41 -17.25
CA SER A 69 -11.86 0.76 -16.35
C SER A 69 -13.04 1.65 -15.97
N GLY A 70 -13.17 2.84 -16.58
CA GLY A 70 -14.27 3.77 -16.34
C GLY A 70 -14.15 4.59 -15.07
N GLN A 71 -13.06 4.46 -14.31
CA GLN A 71 -12.84 5.27 -13.11
C GLN A 71 -12.48 6.69 -13.52
N ARG A 72 -13.15 7.67 -12.89
CA ARG A 72 -12.95 9.10 -13.16
C ARG A 72 -12.45 9.88 -11.94
N ARG A 73 -12.50 9.25 -10.78
CA ARG A 73 -11.98 9.79 -9.53
C ARG A 73 -11.16 8.70 -8.87
N VAL A 74 -9.86 8.93 -8.79
CA VAL A 74 -8.88 7.97 -8.28
C VAL A 74 -8.10 8.61 -7.14
N ILE A 75 -7.78 7.81 -6.12
CA ILE A 75 -6.81 8.17 -5.09
C ILE A 75 -5.53 7.42 -5.46
N LEU A 76 -4.46 8.17 -5.65
CA LEU A 76 -3.15 7.62 -5.99
C LEU A 76 -2.27 7.65 -4.75
N GLU A 77 -1.93 6.47 -4.23
CA GLU A 77 -0.99 6.32 -3.12
C GLU A 77 0.40 6.02 -3.68
N LEU A 78 1.40 6.81 -3.27
CA LEU A 78 2.78 6.70 -3.72
C LEU A 78 3.71 6.66 -2.52
N ASP A 79 4.73 5.82 -2.59
CA ASP A 79 5.75 5.63 -1.56
C ASP A 79 6.91 6.65 -1.66
N ASN A 80 6.83 7.61 -2.58
CA ASN A 80 7.89 8.57 -2.87
C ASN A 80 7.37 10.02 -2.94
N MET A 81 7.89 10.86 -2.04
CA MET A 81 7.52 12.27 -1.92
C MET A 81 7.97 13.14 -3.10
N ASP A 82 9.07 12.80 -3.77
CA ASP A 82 9.56 13.57 -4.93
C ASP A 82 8.56 13.47 -6.09
N ILE A 83 8.00 12.29 -6.33
CA ILE A 83 6.97 12.07 -7.36
C ILE A 83 5.69 12.82 -6.99
N VAL A 84 5.27 12.75 -5.73
CA VAL A 84 4.10 13.49 -5.25
C VAL A 84 4.29 14.99 -5.47
N SER A 85 5.46 15.52 -5.11
CA SER A 85 5.77 16.93 -5.35
C SER A 85 5.72 17.26 -6.84
N MET A 86 6.35 16.47 -7.72
CA MET A 86 6.33 16.73 -9.17
C MET A 86 4.91 16.76 -9.75
N LEU A 87 4.06 15.79 -9.36
CA LEU A 87 2.68 15.71 -9.85
C LEU A 87 1.80 16.84 -9.31
N THR A 88 2.03 17.26 -8.07
CA THR A 88 1.23 18.30 -7.41
C THR A 88 1.70 19.71 -7.79
N SER A 89 2.98 19.88 -8.13
CA SER A 89 3.57 21.15 -8.58
C SER A 89 3.25 21.48 -10.04
N SER A 90 2.60 20.59 -10.79
CA SER A 90 2.20 20.80 -12.18
C SER A 90 0.85 21.54 -12.34
N ALA A 91 0.43 22.29 -11.31
CA ALA A 91 -0.84 23.02 -11.24
C ALA A 91 -0.71 24.49 -11.68
#